data_AF-A0A8J2LFY5-F1
#
_entry.id   AF-A0A8J2LFY5-F1
#
_cell.length_a   1.000
_cell.length_b   1.000
_cell.length_c   1.000
_cell.angle_alpha   90.00
_cell.angle_beta   90.00
_cell.angle_gamma   90.00
#
_symmetry.space_group_name_H-M   'P 1'
#
loop_
_entity.id
_entity.type
_entity.pdbx_description
1 polymer ?
#
loop_
_entity_poly.entity_id
_entity_poly.type
_entity_poly.pdbx_seq_one_letter_code
_entity_poly.pdbx_strand_id
1 'polypeptide(L)'
;KNQKRFYQLPLPAEGLGVNFITRKGSVVGYYSRTYPSPNSALHDGILLGNTFIPALKLANWGKMRPLDEPVVYLSFEGTNDLNEYEFLTGPGSPDFSRFVQLSPEINVTWDVFNE
;
A
#
# COMPACT_ATOMS: atom_id res chain seq x y z
N LYS A 1 -8.90 20.18 -0.12
CA LYS A 1 -9.48 18.96 0.53
C LYS A 1 -8.54 17.76 0.31
N ASN A 2 -8.12 17.05 1.36
CA ASN A 2 -7.27 15.85 1.23
C ASN A 2 -8.01 14.74 0.48
N GLN A 3 -7.66 14.50 -0.79
CA GLN A 3 -8.24 13.42 -1.57
C GLN A 3 -7.55 12.09 -1.23
N LYS A 4 -8.36 11.03 -1.05
CA LYS A 4 -7.91 9.68 -0.73
C LYS A 4 -8.14 8.74 -1.91
N ARG A 5 -7.12 7.97 -2.29
CA ARG A 5 -7.23 6.88 -3.27
C ARG A 5 -7.10 5.54 -2.58
N PHE A 6 -7.85 4.54 -3.04
CA PHE A 6 -7.87 3.19 -2.46
C PHE A 6 -7.51 2.15 -3.51
N TYR A 7 -6.71 1.16 -3.10
CA TYR A 7 -6.29 0.05 -3.94
C TYR A 7 -6.47 -1.24 -3.16
N GLN A 8 -6.88 -2.30 -3.84
CA GLN A 8 -6.91 -3.66 -3.31
C GLN A 8 -5.97 -4.50 -4.15
N LEU A 9 -5.00 -5.13 -3.51
CA LEU A 9 -3.98 -5.95 -4.16
C LEU A 9 -3.95 -7.35 -3.54
N PRO A 10 -3.66 -8.40 -4.33
CA PRO A 10 -3.40 -9.72 -3.77
C PRO A 10 -2.16 -9.66 -2.87
N LEU A 11 -2.18 -10.43 -1.77
CA LEU A 11 -1.07 -10.58 -0.84
C LEU A 11 -0.41 -11.95 -1.07
N PRO A 12 0.77 -12.02 -1.74
CA PRO A 12 1.46 -13.28 -1.98
C PRO A 12 1.86 -13.99 -0.69
N ALA A 13 2.09 -15.30 -0.75
CA ALA A 13 2.48 -16.13 0.40
C ALA A 13 3.86 -15.73 0.98
N GLU A 14 4.72 -15.17 0.15
CA GLU A 14 6.01 -14.58 0.50
C GLU A 14 5.91 -13.16 1.09
N GLY A 15 4.75 -12.53 0.96
CA GLY A 15 4.51 -11.13 1.32
C GLY A 15 4.57 -10.20 0.10
N LEU A 16 4.19 -8.94 0.32
CA LEU A 16 4.14 -7.91 -0.72
C LEU A 16 5.20 -6.84 -0.46
N GLY A 17 6.06 -6.61 -1.43
CA GLY A 17 6.89 -5.42 -1.48
C GLY A 17 6.11 -4.28 -2.10
N VAL A 18 6.17 -3.10 -1.49
CA VAL A 18 5.66 -1.84 -2.04
C VAL A 18 6.82 -0.84 -2.08
N ASN A 19 7.18 -0.36 -3.27
CA ASN A 19 8.07 0.79 -3.40
C ASN A 19 7.21 2.01 -3.70
N PHE A 20 7.16 2.95 -2.78
CA PHE A 20 6.34 4.15 -2.83
C PHE A 20 7.24 5.39 -2.93
N ILE A 21 7.04 6.19 -3.98
CA ILE A 21 7.84 7.38 -4.26
C ILE A 21 6.88 8.56 -4.42
N THR A 22 7.10 9.60 -3.62
CA THR A 22 6.41 10.88 -3.78
C THR A 22 7.23 11.75 -4.72
N ARG A 23 6.68 12.11 -5.88
CA ARG A 23 7.32 12.97 -6.90
C ARG A 23 7.06 14.45 -6.63
N LYS A 24 5.86 14.80 -6.14
CA LYS A 24 5.45 16.17 -5.85
C LYS A 24 4.44 16.22 -4.71
N GLY A 25 4.48 17.30 -3.93
CA GLY A 25 3.57 17.49 -2.81
C GLY A 25 3.97 16.63 -1.61
N SER A 26 2.97 16.23 -0.82
CA SER A 26 3.17 15.34 0.33
C SER A 26 2.05 14.33 0.38
N VAL A 27 2.40 13.06 0.23
CA VAL A 27 1.47 11.94 0.19
C VAL A 27 1.87 10.95 1.26
N VAL A 28 0.90 10.56 2.09
CA VAL A 28 1.07 9.50 3.08
C VAL A 28 0.30 8.28 2.62
N GLY A 29 1.00 7.15 2.50
CA GLY A 29 0.40 5.86 2.20
C GLY A 29 0.14 5.05 3.47
N TYR A 30 -0.99 4.36 3.53
CA TYR A 30 -1.34 3.42 4.59
C TYR A 30 -1.72 2.09 3.97
N TYR A 31 -1.49 1.00 4.70
CA TYR A 31 -1.97 -0.32 4.31
C TYR A 31 -2.72 -1.02 5.45
N SER A 32 -3.65 -1.90 5.10
CA SER A 32 -4.26 -2.83 6.05
C SER A 32 -4.66 -4.12 5.36
N ARG A 33 -4.58 -5.24 6.10
CA ARG A 33 -5.11 -6.54 5.66
C ARG A 33 -6.54 -6.78 6.11
N THR A 34 -7.08 -5.89 6.95
CA THR A 34 -8.40 -6.05 7.59
C THR A 34 -9.37 -4.92 7.22
N TYR A 35 -8.87 -3.69 7.10
CA TYR A 35 -9.69 -2.53 6.78
C TYR A 35 -9.63 -2.20 5.28
N PRO A 36 -10.76 -2.22 4.55
CA PRO A 36 -10.81 -1.87 3.12
C PRO A 36 -10.45 -0.42 2.79
N SER A 37 -10.53 0.46 3.78
CA SER A 37 -10.23 1.89 3.64
C SER A 37 -9.29 2.32 4.75
N PRO A 38 -8.01 1.88 4.69
CA PRO A 38 -7.05 2.26 5.70
C PRO A 38 -6.87 3.79 5.72
N ASN A 39 -6.49 4.31 6.87
CA ASN A 39 -6.29 5.74 7.09
C ASN A 39 -5.43 5.95 8.34
N SER A 40 -5.14 7.20 8.68
CA SER A 40 -4.31 7.59 9.83
C SER A 40 -4.75 7.03 11.19
N ALA A 41 -5.99 6.60 11.36
CA ALA A 41 -6.50 5.99 12.60
C ALA A 41 -6.66 4.46 12.50
N LEU A 42 -6.96 3.93 11.31
CA LEU A 42 -7.22 2.51 11.08
C LEU A 42 -6.28 1.99 10.00
N HIS A 43 -5.13 1.45 10.40
CA HIS A 43 -4.15 0.86 9.50
C HIS A 43 -3.33 -0.23 10.18
N ASP A 44 -2.76 -1.14 9.40
CA ASP A 44 -1.75 -2.09 9.88
C ASP A 44 -0.34 -1.47 9.83
N GLY A 45 -0.12 -0.48 8.95
CA GLY A 45 1.13 0.26 8.86
C GLY A 45 1.12 1.37 7.81
N ILE A 46 2.23 2.11 7.74
CA ILE A 46 2.47 3.24 6.82
C ILE A 46 3.39 2.76 5.68
N LEU A 47 3.13 3.22 4.46
CA LEU A 47 3.99 3.00 3.29
C LEU A 47 5.04 4.11 3.24
N LEU A 48 6.30 3.76 3.50
CA LEU A 48 7.44 4.68 3.46
C LEU A 48 8.49 4.12 2.51
N GLY A 49 8.76 4.80 1.38
CA GLY A 49 9.75 4.34 0.41
C GLY A 49 9.54 2.88 0.04
N ASN A 50 10.55 2.05 0.28
CA ASN A 50 10.44 0.60 0.21
C ASN A 50 9.83 0.04 1.51
N THR A 51 8.65 -0.54 1.41
CA THR A 51 7.91 -1.17 2.52
C THR A 51 7.67 -2.64 2.22
N PHE A 52 7.99 -3.52 3.17
CA PHE A 52 7.66 -4.93 3.11
C PHE A 52 6.42 -5.21 3.97
N ILE A 53 5.39 -5.77 3.34
CA ILE A 53 4.15 -6.20 3.98
C ILE A 53 4.23 -7.72 4.12
N PRO A 54 4.51 -8.25 5.33
CA PRO A 54 4.67 -9.68 5.50
C PRO A 54 3.34 -10.39 5.24
N ALA A 55 3.42 -11.53 4.56
CA ALA A 55 2.32 -12.47 4.52
C ALA A 55 1.91 -12.83 5.95
N LEU A 56 0.63 -13.12 6.14
CA LEU A 56 0.17 -13.72 7.38
C LEU A 56 0.84 -15.10 7.49
N LYS A 57 1.90 -15.22 8.30
CA LYS A 57 2.39 -16.53 8.69
C LYS A 57 1.20 -17.25 9.33
N LEU A 58 0.87 -18.43 8.81
CA LEU A 58 -0.12 -19.39 9.31
C LEU A 58 0.00 -19.73 10.81
N ALA A 59 0.99 -19.18 11.52
CA ALA A 59 1.16 -19.30 12.95
C ALA A 59 0.16 -18.37 13.68
N ASN A 60 -0.94 -18.96 14.14
CA ASN A 60 -1.86 -18.46 15.18
C ASN A 60 -3.16 -17.77 14.74
N TRP A 61 -3.67 -18.03 13.54
CA TRP A 61 -5.03 -17.64 13.19
C TRP A 61 -5.95 -18.85 13.20
N GLY A 62 -6.08 -19.51 14.36
CA GLY A 62 -6.96 -20.67 14.56
C GLY A 62 -8.46 -20.41 14.38
N LYS A 63 -8.88 -19.26 13.80
CA LYS A 63 -10.29 -18.87 13.67
C LYS A 63 -10.63 -18.03 12.44
N MET A 64 -9.70 -17.74 11.53
CA MET A 64 -10.07 -17.10 10.27
C MET A 64 -10.01 -18.13 9.18
N ARG A 65 -11.17 -18.33 8.53
CA ARG A 65 -11.30 -19.12 7.31
C ARG A 65 -10.13 -18.74 6.40
N PRO A 66 -9.46 -19.71 5.75
CA PRO A 66 -8.55 -19.35 4.67
C PRO A 66 -9.30 -18.39 3.77
N LEU A 67 -8.88 -17.12 3.71
CA LEU A 67 -9.27 -16.31 2.58
C LEU A 67 -8.61 -17.03 1.42
N ASP A 68 -9.42 -17.62 0.53
CA ASP A 68 -8.91 -18.34 -0.63
C ASP A 68 -7.94 -17.44 -1.44
N GLU A 69 -8.08 -16.12 -1.29
CA GLU A 69 -7.16 -15.10 -1.82
C GLU A 69 -6.92 -14.00 -0.76
N PRO A 70 -5.82 -14.03 0.02
CA PRO A 70 -5.50 -12.95 0.94
C PRO A 70 -5.22 -11.66 0.16
N VAL A 71 -5.72 -10.53 0.66
CA VAL A 71 -5.56 -9.21 0.04
C VAL A 71 -4.96 -8.22 1.03
N VAL A 72 -4.36 -7.16 0.48
CA VAL A 72 -3.99 -5.97 1.21
C VAL A 72 -4.65 -4.75 0.57
N TYR A 73 -5.20 -3.90 1.42
CA TYR A 73 -5.78 -2.63 1.03
C TYR A 73 -4.75 -1.54 1.24
N LEU A 74 -4.55 -0.69 0.24
CA LEU A 74 -3.70 0.49 0.31
C LEU A 74 -4.57 1.75 0.21
N SER A 75 -4.18 2.80 0.92
CA SER A 75 -4.75 4.13 0.76
C SER A 75 -3.66 5.18 0.67
N PHE A 76 -3.85 6.20 -0.16
CA PHE A 76 -2.93 7.34 -0.25
C PHE A 76 -3.68 8.63 0.02
N GLU A 77 -3.17 9.44 0.94
CA GLU A 77 -3.73 10.73 1.33
C GLU A 77 -2.73 11.83 0.98
N GLY A 78 -3.12 12.73 0.07
CA GLY A 78 -2.36 13.94 -0.25
C GLY A 78 -2.71 15.07 0.72
N THR A 79 -1.71 15.83 1.17
CA THR A 79 -1.90 16.97 2.09
C THR A 79 -1.73 18.33 1.42
N ASN A 80 -1.27 18.37 0.17
CA ASN A 80 -1.04 19.60 -0.60
C ASN A 80 -2.04 19.73 -1.76
N ASP A 81 -2.08 20.91 -2.39
CA ASP A 81 -3.01 21.18 -3.52
C ASP A 81 -2.68 20.36 -4.77
N LEU A 82 -1.40 20.05 -4.98
CA LEU A 82 -0.93 19.19 -6.06
C LEU A 82 -0.04 18.10 -5.47
N ASN A 83 -0.44 16.85 -5.70
CA ASN A 83 0.30 15.67 -5.28
C ASN A 83 0.55 14.76 -6.46
N GLU A 84 1.78 14.27 -6.55
CA GLU A 84 2.19 13.28 -7.53
C GLU A 84 2.95 12.18 -6.80
N TYR A 85 2.51 10.95 -6.99
CA TYR A 85 3.21 9.79 -6.47
C TYR A 85 3.18 8.65 -7.47
N GLU A 86 4.09 7.74 -7.25
CA GLU A 86 4.13 6.45 -7.91
C GLU A 86 4.28 5.36 -6.87
N PHE A 87 3.77 4.18 -7.20
CA PHE A 87 4.13 3.00 -6.45
C PHE A 87 4.26 1.79 -7.36
N LEU A 88 5.18 0.91 -6.96
CA LEU A 88 5.43 -0.38 -7.55
C LEU A 88 5.10 -1.46 -6.54
N THR A 89 4.54 -2.55 -7.01
CA THR A 89 4.35 -3.75 -6.20
C THR A 89 5.06 -4.95 -6.80
N GLY A 90 5.50 -5.84 -5.93
CA GLY A 90 6.26 -7.02 -6.28
C GLY A 90 6.40 -8.00 -5.11
N PRO A 91 7.06 -9.15 -5.32
CA PRO A 91 7.42 -10.07 -4.27
C PRO A 91 8.50 -9.36 -3.45
N GLY A 92 8.14 -9.00 -2.24
CA GLY A 92 9.06 -8.32 -1.32
C GLY A 92 9.86 -9.33 -0.52
N SER A 93 11.03 -8.92 -0.07
CA SER A 93 11.78 -9.58 1.00
C SER A 93 11.97 -8.58 2.13
N PRO A 94 12.05 -9.01 3.40
CA PRO A 94 12.48 -8.16 4.50
C PRO A 94 13.86 -7.52 4.23
N ASP A 95 14.68 -8.21 3.45
CA ASP A 95 15.92 -7.70 2.88
C ASP A 95 15.60 -7.03 1.53
N PHE A 96 15.53 -5.70 1.54
CA PHE A 96 15.15 -4.85 0.40
C PHE A 96 16.10 -4.91 -0.79
N SER A 97 17.19 -5.69 -0.71
CA SER A 97 18.14 -5.90 -1.80
C SER A 97 17.57 -6.64 -3.02
N ARG A 98 16.33 -7.17 -2.94
CA ARG A 98 15.72 -7.99 -4.00
C ARG A 98 14.29 -7.58 -4.37
N PHE A 99 14.02 -6.28 -4.50
CA PHE A 99 12.75 -5.85 -5.08
C PHE A 99 12.71 -6.21 -6.56
N VAL A 100 11.87 -7.18 -6.94
CA VAL A 100 11.60 -7.52 -8.34
C VAL A 100 10.24 -6.92 -8.70
N GLN A 101 10.20 -5.98 -9.65
CA GLN A 101 8.95 -5.39 -10.09
C GLN A 101 8.09 -6.46 -10.79
N LEU A 102 6.90 -6.77 -10.25
CA LEU A 102 5.96 -7.70 -10.87
C LEU A 102 4.68 -7.03 -11.37
N SER A 103 4.44 -5.79 -10.96
CA SER A 103 3.25 -5.03 -11.34
C SER A 103 3.62 -3.85 -12.26
N PRO A 104 2.73 -3.43 -13.16
CA PRO A 104 2.96 -2.21 -13.95
C PRO A 104 3.17 -1.03 -13.01
N GLU A 105 4.00 -0.09 -13.44
CA GLU A 105 4.21 1.16 -12.72
C GLU A 105 2.92 1.96 -12.65
N ILE A 106 2.43 2.24 -11.44
CA ILE A 106 1.22 3.03 -11.24
C ILE A 106 1.66 4.47 -10.95
N ASN A 107 1.61 5.29 -12.00
CA ASN A 107 1.84 6.73 -11.93
C ASN A 107 0.52 7.46 -11.69
N VAL A 108 0.48 8.30 -10.65
CA VAL A 108 -0.73 9.05 -10.29
C VAL A 108 -0.39 10.53 -10.07
N THR A 109 -0.97 11.38 -10.91
CA THR A 109 -0.94 12.84 -10.81
C THR A 109 -2.37 13.34 -10.65
N TRP A 110 -2.62 14.23 -9.69
CA TRP A 110 -3.92 14.90 -9.58
C TRP A 110 -3.84 16.25 -8.86
N ASP A 111 -4.76 17.13 -9.27
CA ASP A 111 -4.97 18.44 -8.68
C ASP A 111 -6.16 18.42 -7.70
N VAL A 112 -6.01 19.11 -6.58
CA VAL A 112 -7.10 19.42 -5.67
C VAL A 112 -7.73 20.74 -6.11
N PHE A 113 -8.76 20.66 -6.96
CA PHE A 113 -9.57 21.84 -7.26
C PHE A 113 -10.38 22.21 -6.01
N ASN A 114 -10.14 23.41 -5.47
CA ASN A 114 -11.03 24.05 -4.51
C ASN A 114 -12.16 24.69 -5.33
N GLU A 115 -13.36 24.10 -5.26
CA GLU A 115 -14.62 24.85 -5.49
C GLU A 115 -15.00 25.63 -4.23
#